data_AF-A0A9X1Q089-F1
#
_entry.id   AF-A0A9X1Q089-F1
#
_cell.length_a   1.000
_cell.length_b   1.000
_cell.length_c   1.000
_cell.angle_alpha   90.00
_cell.angle_beta   90.00
_cell.angle_gamma   90.00
#
_symmetry.space_group_name_H-M   'P 1'
#
loop_
_entity.id
_entity.type
_entity.pdbx_description
1 polymer ?
#
loop_
_entity_poly.entity_id
_entity_poly.type
_entity_poly.pdbx_seq_one_letter_code
_entity_poly.pdbx_strand_id
1 'polypeptide(L)'
;MEDRFDLSVPSERWLWKRDTLKEPTILQSFAFDEVAEHLYVLQLTPGGSAAGDLCLNRLDHRGDRLGHMYLRGFGHGVSMGVQRTTDGIVWIWTEADARNGYGSGVTRFRFFHGATRETGDVHVRHPIPGSTGNQPSICQATGRIAVRHRMNGVPRYRIYDLDTFVAGDYTTHVADLAQTGTHPDPTVPFQGYALHGDHLYQLAGTPYDPETNPPAGRGDTHVSCLDIRTGEVVQRRRTEAGYSLDHREPEGMAVCRTPQARLCMGFASGAVGARKFSVYYKPRA
;
A
#
# COMPACT_ATOMS: atom_id res chain seq x y z
N MET A 1 -18.51 0.06 -14.53
CA MET A 1 -17.79 -0.95 -13.73
C MET A 1 -16.39 -1.00 -14.30
N GLU A 2 -15.36 -0.81 -13.48
CA GLU A 2 -13.97 -0.90 -13.96
C GLU A 2 -13.58 -2.37 -14.11
N ASP A 3 -13.00 -2.75 -15.24
CA ASP A 3 -12.62 -4.14 -15.49
C ASP A 3 -11.45 -4.55 -14.61
N ARG A 4 -11.47 -5.83 -14.24
CA ARG A 4 -10.44 -6.47 -13.42
C ARG A 4 -9.12 -6.58 -14.19
N PHE A 5 -7.99 -6.35 -13.53
CA PHE A 5 -6.67 -6.67 -14.09
C PHE A 5 -6.50 -8.19 -14.24
N ASP A 6 -6.04 -8.65 -15.41
CA ASP A 6 -5.60 -10.03 -15.58
C ASP A 6 -4.21 -10.23 -14.98
N LEU A 7 -4.14 -10.97 -13.87
CA LEU A 7 -2.91 -11.27 -13.17
C LEU A 7 -1.99 -12.23 -13.95
N SER A 8 -2.47 -12.83 -15.05
CA SER A 8 -1.64 -13.67 -15.93
C SER A 8 -0.69 -12.87 -16.81
N VAL A 9 -1.01 -11.59 -17.06
CA VAL A 9 -0.19 -10.71 -17.90
C VAL A 9 1.18 -10.47 -17.25
N PRO A 10 2.30 -10.62 -18.00
CA PRO A 10 3.63 -10.33 -17.50
C PRO A 10 3.75 -8.92 -16.94
N SER A 11 4.58 -8.75 -15.92
CA SER A 11 4.80 -7.43 -15.34
C SER A 11 5.88 -6.67 -16.10
N GLU A 12 5.64 -5.38 -16.30
CA GLU A 12 6.59 -4.44 -16.87
C GLU A 12 7.29 -3.65 -15.77
N ARG A 13 8.52 -3.22 -16.06
CA ARG A 13 9.31 -2.40 -15.15
C ARG A 13 9.01 -0.92 -15.41
N TRP A 14 8.65 -0.17 -14.38
CA TRP A 14 8.50 1.27 -14.47
C TRP A 14 9.67 2.01 -13.82
N LEU A 15 9.84 1.85 -12.51
CA LEU A 15 10.95 2.43 -11.75
C LEU A 15 11.93 1.32 -11.39
N TRP A 16 13.22 1.57 -11.58
CA TRP A 16 14.27 0.56 -11.43
C TRP A 16 15.38 1.00 -10.51
N LYS A 17 15.56 0.27 -9.39
CA LYS A 17 16.64 0.46 -8.40
C LYS A 17 16.90 1.94 -8.07
N ARG A 18 15.83 2.67 -7.78
CA ARG A 18 15.89 4.09 -7.39
C ARG A 18 16.35 4.19 -5.94
N ASP A 19 17.33 5.05 -5.68
CA ASP A 19 17.95 5.33 -4.38
C ASP A 19 17.56 6.73 -3.86
N THR A 20 16.41 7.21 -4.30
CA THR A 20 15.93 8.58 -4.06
C THR A 20 15.01 8.71 -2.84
N LEU A 21 14.69 7.64 -2.13
CA LEU A 21 13.95 7.75 -0.88
C LEU A 21 14.82 8.35 0.24
N LYS A 22 14.19 9.04 1.19
CA LYS A 22 14.90 9.80 2.23
C LYS A 22 15.59 8.90 3.24
N GLU A 23 14.91 7.85 3.70
CA GLU A 23 15.45 6.94 4.69
C GLU A 23 16.21 5.79 4.04
N PRO A 24 17.20 5.19 4.72
CA PRO A 24 17.97 4.06 4.20
C PRO A 24 17.21 2.71 4.31
N THR A 25 15.97 2.75 4.76
CA THR A 25 15.06 1.61 4.95
C THR A 25 14.32 1.29 3.65
N ILE A 26 13.66 0.13 3.62
CA ILE A 26 12.81 -0.26 2.49
C ILE A 26 11.53 0.62 2.44
N LEU A 27 10.94 0.74 1.25
CA LEU A 27 9.56 1.24 1.14
C LEU A 27 8.60 0.29 1.87
N GLN A 28 7.44 0.79 2.27
CA GLN A 28 6.37 0.00 2.91
C GLN A 28 5.08 0.04 2.09
N SER A 29 4.74 1.22 1.58
CA SER A 29 3.65 1.37 0.63
C SER A 29 3.82 2.64 -0.21
N PHE A 30 3.00 2.77 -1.24
CA PHE A 30 2.99 3.93 -2.12
C PHE A 30 1.61 4.17 -2.73
N ALA A 31 1.38 5.39 -3.21
CA ALA A 31 0.16 5.76 -3.93
C ALA A 31 0.42 6.93 -4.89
N PHE A 32 -0.46 7.12 -5.88
CA PHE A 32 -0.28 8.08 -6.97
C PHE A 32 -1.27 9.26 -6.85
N ASP A 33 -0.76 10.48 -7.04
CA ASP A 33 -1.56 11.62 -7.50
C ASP A 33 -1.36 11.76 -9.00
N GLU A 34 -2.22 11.09 -9.75
CA GLU A 34 -2.15 10.93 -11.20
C GLU A 34 -2.20 12.27 -11.95
N VAL A 35 -2.92 13.26 -11.42
CA VAL A 35 -3.10 14.58 -12.05
C VAL A 35 -1.88 15.47 -11.88
N ALA A 36 -1.21 15.40 -10.73
CA ALA A 36 0.03 16.15 -10.49
C ALA A 36 1.29 15.34 -10.83
N GLU A 37 1.14 14.13 -11.35
CA GLU A 37 2.22 13.19 -11.64
C GLU A 37 3.16 12.94 -10.45
N HIS A 38 2.59 12.90 -9.24
CA HIS A 38 3.33 12.63 -8.02
C HIS A 38 3.15 11.19 -7.55
N LEU A 39 4.24 10.60 -7.08
CA LEU A 39 4.27 9.34 -6.37
C LEU A 39 4.59 9.60 -4.89
N TYR A 40 3.72 9.15 -4.00
CA TYR A 40 3.96 9.21 -2.56
C TYR A 40 4.41 7.85 -2.06
N VAL A 41 5.46 7.80 -1.23
CA VAL A 41 6.05 6.54 -0.75
C VAL A 41 6.33 6.62 0.75
N LEU A 42 5.83 5.66 1.52
CA LEU A 42 6.11 5.52 2.95
C LEU A 42 7.32 4.62 3.20
N GLN A 43 8.12 4.99 4.19
CA GLN A 43 9.19 4.19 4.78
C GLN A 43 9.04 4.22 6.30
N LEU A 44 9.45 3.16 6.99
CA LEU A 44 9.78 3.26 8.42
C LEU A 44 11.02 4.13 8.59
N THR A 45 11.04 5.00 9.60
CA THR A 45 12.28 5.67 10.00
C THR A 45 13.22 4.67 10.68
N PRO A 46 14.55 4.89 10.64
CA PRO A 46 15.49 4.12 11.43
C PRO A 46 15.12 4.16 12.91
N GLY A 47 14.91 2.98 13.52
CA GLY A 47 14.45 2.86 14.91
C GLY A 47 12.96 3.14 15.15
N GLY A 48 12.21 3.56 14.12
CA GLY A 48 10.81 3.94 14.22
C GLY A 48 9.80 2.80 14.30
N SER A 49 10.24 1.55 14.09
CA SER A 49 9.33 0.39 13.96
C SER A 49 8.40 0.21 15.17
N ALA A 50 8.92 0.30 16.41
CA ALA A 50 8.08 0.13 17.60
C ALA A 50 7.15 1.33 17.86
N ALA A 51 7.63 2.55 17.58
CA ALA A 51 6.89 3.78 17.76
C ALA A 51 5.84 4.02 16.66
N GLY A 52 6.02 3.40 15.49
CA GLY A 52 5.22 3.68 14.29
C GLY A 52 5.62 4.98 13.60
N ASP A 53 6.91 5.30 13.60
CA ASP A 53 7.44 6.50 12.97
C ASP A 53 7.78 6.25 11.50
N LEU A 54 7.22 7.08 10.62
CA LEU A 54 7.32 6.96 9.17
C LEU A 54 7.96 8.19 8.54
N CYS A 55 8.60 7.98 7.39
CA CYS A 55 8.97 9.02 6.46
C CYS A 55 8.10 8.90 5.20
N LEU A 56 7.34 9.94 4.91
CA LEU A 56 6.56 10.07 3.68
C LEU A 56 7.37 10.87 2.67
N ASN A 57 7.72 10.24 1.56
CA ASN A 57 8.38 10.86 0.42
C ASN A 57 7.33 11.30 -0.61
N ARG A 58 7.56 12.44 -1.26
CA ARG A 58 6.91 12.83 -2.51
C ARG A 58 7.94 12.79 -3.61
N LEU A 59 7.68 12.02 -4.64
CA LEU A 59 8.49 11.86 -5.83
C LEU A 59 7.70 12.32 -7.06
N ASP A 60 8.37 12.56 -8.17
CA ASP A 60 7.72 12.57 -9.49
C ASP A 60 7.54 11.13 -10.03
N HIS A 61 6.87 11.01 -11.18
CA HIS A 61 6.69 9.73 -11.89
C HIS A 61 7.98 9.11 -12.49
N ARG A 62 9.12 9.81 -12.44
CA ARG A 62 10.45 9.26 -12.76
C ARG A 62 11.17 8.73 -11.52
N GLY A 63 10.58 8.94 -10.34
CA GLY A 63 11.13 8.54 -9.07
C GLY A 63 12.23 9.48 -8.59
N ASP A 64 12.23 10.75 -8.99
CA ASP A 64 13.07 11.80 -8.41
C ASP A 64 12.37 12.42 -7.18
N ARG A 65 13.10 12.62 -6.08
CA ARG A 65 12.51 13.10 -4.82
C ARG A 65 12.26 14.60 -4.86
N LEU A 66 10.99 14.97 -4.75
CA LEU A 66 10.50 16.35 -4.67
C LEU A 66 10.37 16.85 -3.23
N GLY A 67 10.41 15.95 -2.25
CA GLY A 67 10.40 16.29 -0.83
C GLY A 67 10.10 15.09 0.06
N HIS A 68 10.17 15.32 1.36
CA HIS A 68 9.74 14.38 2.40
C HIS A 68 9.04 15.12 3.54
N MET A 69 8.31 14.36 4.37
CA MET A 69 7.78 14.78 5.67
C MET A 69 7.81 13.59 6.63
N TYR A 70 7.90 13.85 7.93
CA TYR A 70 7.88 12.81 8.97
C TYR A 70 6.49 12.67 9.58
N LEU A 71 6.11 11.43 9.89
CA LEU A 71 4.87 11.08 10.57
C LEU A 71 5.23 10.29 11.84
N ARG A 72 5.01 10.84 13.03
CA ARG A 72 5.38 10.22 14.30
C ARG A 72 4.17 9.60 15.00
N GLY A 73 4.28 8.33 15.40
CA GLY A 73 3.19 7.60 16.03
C GLY A 73 2.05 7.21 15.09
N PHE A 74 2.33 7.08 13.79
CA PHE A 74 1.31 6.76 12.79
C PHE A 74 1.10 5.25 12.63
N GLY A 75 2.18 4.49 12.43
CA GLY A 75 2.13 3.03 12.34
C GLY A 75 3.24 2.47 11.46
N HIS A 76 2.95 1.38 10.75
CA HIS A 76 3.96 0.62 10.01
C HIS A 76 4.06 1.06 8.54
N GLY A 77 3.01 1.70 8.02
CA GLY A 77 2.93 2.17 6.65
C GLY A 77 2.59 1.08 5.64
N VAL A 78 1.95 -0.02 6.06
CA VAL A 78 1.62 -1.18 5.19
C VAL A 78 0.73 -0.80 3.99
N SER A 79 -0.11 0.23 4.15
CA SER A 79 -0.95 0.73 3.06
C SER A 79 -1.15 2.23 3.17
N MET A 80 -1.42 2.84 2.03
CA MET A 80 -1.78 4.24 1.92
C MET A 80 -2.70 4.49 0.73
N GLY A 81 -3.20 5.71 0.64
CA GLY A 81 -3.96 6.16 -0.52
C GLY A 81 -3.85 7.65 -0.74
N VAL A 82 -4.20 8.08 -1.95
CA VAL A 82 -4.30 9.50 -2.33
C VAL A 82 -5.74 9.77 -2.72
N GLN A 83 -6.33 10.79 -2.09
CA GLN A 83 -7.62 11.34 -2.47
C GLN A 83 -7.39 12.75 -3.01
N ARG A 84 -7.87 13.02 -4.22
CA ARG A 84 -7.95 14.36 -4.79
C ARG A 84 -9.41 14.76 -4.84
N THR A 85 -9.78 15.79 -4.09
CA THR A 85 -11.16 16.30 -4.06
C THR A 85 -11.45 17.12 -5.32
N THR A 86 -12.73 17.40 -5.55
CA THR A 86 -13.21 18.14 -6.74
C THR A 86 -12.67 19.57 -6.82
N ASP A 87 -12.36 20.19 -5.69
CA ASP A 87 -11.68 21.49 -5.56
C ASP A 87 -10.14 21.39 -5.74
N GLY A 88 -9.62 20.20 -6.03
CA GLY A 88 -8.21 19.96 -6.33
C GLY A 88 -7.31 19.74 -5.10
N ILE A 89 -7.86 19.70 -3.88
CA ILE A 89 -7.06 19.40 -2.68
C ILE A 89 -6.63 17.94 -2.67
N VAL A 90 -5.34 17.71 -2.42
CA VAL A 90 -4.75 16.37 -2.32
C VAL A 90 -4.57 15.99 -0.86
N TRP A 91 -5.23 14.90 -0.47
CA TRP A 91 -5.18 14.28 0.84
C TRP A 91 -4.43 12.95 0.76
N ILE A 92 -3.50 12.74 1.68
CA ILE A 92 -2.78 11.49 1.87
C ILE A 92 -3.44 10.73 3.01
N TRP A 93 -3.80 9.48 2.75
CA TRP A 93 -4.41 8.56 3.71
C TRP A 93 -3.41 7.52 4.16
N THR A 94 -3.29 7.29 5.46
CA THR A 94 -2.55 6.16 6.04
C THR A 94 -3.06 5.87 7.46
N GLU A 95 -2.50 4.86 8.10
CA GLU A 95 -2.80 4.51 9.48
C GLU A 95 -2.30 5.58 10.47
N ALA A 96 -2.92 5.65 11.64
CA ALA A 96 -2.54 6.55 12.73
C ALA A 96 -2.82 5.91 14.11
N ASP A 97 -2.35 6.56 15.17
CA ASP A 97 -2.49 6.10 16.56
C ASP A 97 -1.83 4.72 16.77
N ALA A 98 -0.50 4.71 16.56
CA ALA A 98 0.32 3.52 16.61
C ALA A 98 0.41 2.91 18.01
N ARG A 99 0.28 1.58 18.08
CA ARG A 99 0.65 0.76 19.23
C ARG A 99 1.44 -0.44 18.74
N ASN A 100 2.62 -0.68 19.32
CA ASN A 100 3.55 -1.73 18.88
C ASN A 100 3.83 -1.66 17.37
N GLY A 101 4.00 -0.44 16.86
CA GLY A 101 4.31 -0.19 15.45
C GLY A 101 3.14 -0.20 14.47
N TYR A 102 1.91 -0.50 14.88
CA TYR A 102 0.75 -0.54 13.97
C TYR A 102 -0.35 0.43 14.43
N GLY A 103 -0.94 1.16 13.49
CA GLY A 103 -2.00 2.12 13.74
C GLY A 103 -3.33 1.45 14.05
N SER A 104 -4.03 1.94 15.08
CA SER A 104 -5.40 1.50 15.42
C SER A 104 -6.48 2.36 14.74
N GLY A 105 -6.07 3.48 14.13
CA GLY A 105 -6.93 4.40 13.40
C GLY A 105 -6.45 4.65 11.98
N VAL A 106 -7.25 5.40 11.25
CA VAL A 106 -6.96 5.90 9.90
C VAL A 106 -7.06 7.41 9.92
N THR A 107 -6.18 8.10 9.20
CA THR A 107 -6.25 9.55 9.07
C THR A 107 -6.03 10.00 7.65
N ARG A 108 -6.29 11.29 7.40
CA ARG A 108 -5.88 12.00 6.19
C ARG A 108 -5.25 13.35 6.53
N PHE A 109 -4.23 13.73 5.77
CA PHE A 109 -3.55 15.02 5.93
C PHE A 109 -3.02 15.50 4.58
N ARG A 110 -2.54 16.76 4.54
CA ARG A 110 -1.88 17.34 3.37
C ARG A 110 -0.36 17.24 3.51
N PHE A 111 0.31 16.95 2.40
CA PHE A 111 1.76 16.91 2.35
C PHE A 111 2.37 18.31 2.42
N PHE A 112 3.39 18.49 3.25
CA PHE A 112 4.23 19.70 3.30
C PHE A 112 5.69 19.30 3.45
N HIS A 113 6.54 19.74 2.52
CA HIS A 113 7.96 19.40 2.55
C HIS A 113 8.63 19.89 3.84
N GLY A 114 9.41 19.02 4.49
CA GLY A 114 10.17 19.30 5.70
C GLY A 114 9.34 19.30 6.97
N ALA A 115 8.02 19.10 6.86
CA ALA A 115 7.15 19.05 8.03
C ALA A 115 7.32 17.75 8.82
N THR A 116 7.02 17.83 10.10
CA THR A 116 6.73 16.69 10.96
C THR A 116 5.26 16.77 11.37
N ARG A 117 4.58 15.63 11.35
CA ARG A 117 3.23 15.47 11.88
C ARG A 117 3.24 14.42 12.97
N GLU A 118 2.57 14.70 14.06
CA GLU A 118 2.31 13.78 15.14
C GLU A 118 0.82 13.44 15.16
N THR A 119 0.43 12.38 15.87
CA THR A 119 -0.98 11.95 15.94
C THR A 119 -1.92 13.07 16.43
N GLY A 120 -1.43 13.97 17.28
CA GLY A 120 -2.18 15.14 17.76
C GLY A 120 -2.43 16.23 16.70
N ASP A 121 -1.70 16.22 15.57
CA ASP A 121 -1.86 17.19 14.49
C ASP A 121 -2.96 16.84 13.48
N VAL A 122 -3.53 15.64 13.61
CA VAL A 122 -4.42 15.06 12.60
C VAL A 122 -5.71 14.55 13.23
N HIS A 123 -6.78 14.55 12.44
CA HIS A 123 -8.02 13.93 12.85
C HIS A 123 -7.95 12.42 12.62
N VAL A 124 -7.76 11.65 13.70
CA VAL A 124 -7.74 10.18 13.67
C VAL A 124 -9.16 9.65 13.71
N ARG A 125 -9.44 8.68 12.84
CA ARG A 125 -10.73 7.98 12.71
C ARG A 125 -10.57 6.54 13.15
N HIS A 126 -11.50 6.03 13.95
CA HIS A 126 -11.56 4.63 14.35
C HIS A 126 -12.83 3.98 13.79
N PRO A 127 -12.88 3.67 12.49
CA PRO A 127 -14.12 3.27 11.81
C PRO A 127 -14.65 1.90 12.25
N ILE A 128 -13.80 1.07 12.86
CA ILE A 128 -14.12 -0.29 13.27
C ILE A 128 -13.74 -0.43 14.74
N PRO A 129 -14.69 -0.24 15.69
CA PRO A 129 -14.41 -0.37 17.11
C PRO A 129 -13.77 -1.71 17.47
N GLY A 130 -12.75 -1.70 18.33
CA GLY A 130 -12.04 -2.89 18.77
C GLY A 130 -11.04 -3.50 17.77
N SER A 131 -10.92 -2.92 16.57
CA SER A 131 -9.93 -3.37 15.58
C SER A 131 -8.53 -2.84 15.83
N THR A 132 -7.53 -3.50 15.23
CA THR A 132 -6.13 -3.06 15.21
C THR A 132 -5.53 -3.17 13.82
N GLY A 133 -4.43 -2.46 13.56
CA GLY A 133 -3.71 -2.52 12.28
C GLY A 133 -4.57 -2.03 11.12
N ASN A 134 -5.14 -0.83 11.27
CA ASN A 134 -6.10 -0.24 10.35
C ASN A 134 -5.39 0.47 9.20
N GLN A 135 -5.36 -0.18 8.05
CA GLN A 135 -4.55 0.19 6.90
C GLN A 135 -5.49 0.58 5.75
N PRO A 136 -5.46 1.82 5.24
CA PRO A 136 -6.40 2.27 4.20
C PRO A 136 -5.85 2.08 2.78
N SER A 137 -6.76 1.92 1.82
CA SER A 137 -6.49 2.02 0.38
C SER A 137 -7.65 2.76 -0.30
N ILE A 138 -7.33 3.74 -1.15
CA ILE A 138 -8.31 4.62 -1.79
C ILE A 138 -8.51 4.22 -3.25
N CYS A 139 -9.76 4.03 -3.66
CA CYS A 139 -10.14 3.93 -5.06
C CYS A 139 -10.86 5.21 -5.49
N GLN A 140 -10.09 6.15 -6.05
CA GLN A 140 -10.59 7.41 -6.61
C GLN A 140 -11.68 7.18 -7.69
N ALA A 141 -11.50 6.19 -8.57
CA ALA A 141 -12.44 5.92 -9.67
C ALA A 141 -13.87 5.61 -9.20
N THR A 142 -14.01 5.05 -7.99
CA THR A 142 -15.32 4.67 -7.45
C THR A 142 -15.68 5.42 -6.17
N GLY A 143 -14.87 6.40 -5.76
CA GLY A 143 -15.08 7.11 -4.49
C GLY A 143 -15.15 6.19 -3.27
N ARG A 144 -14.29 5.16 -3.20
CA ARG A 144 -14.33 4.17 -2.10
C ARG A 144 -13.03 4.11 -1.32
N ILE A 145 -13.14 3.74 -0.05
CA ILE A 145 -12.01 3.38 0.82
C ILE A 145 -12.18 1.95 1.31
N ALA A 146 -11.13 1.14 1.16
CA ALA A 146 -11.01 -0.12 1.86
C ALA A 146 -10.14 0.08 3.10
N VAL A 147 -10.56 -0.43 4.24
CA VAL A 147 -9.76 -0.51 5.46
C VAL A 147 -9.49 -1.98 5.75
N ARG A 148 -8.25 -2.40 5.52
CA ARG A 148 -7.74 -3.65 6.06
C ARG A 148 -7.55 -3.47 7.56
N HIS A 149 -8.05 -4.41 8.34
CA HIS A 149 -8.01 -4.36 9.79
C HIS A 149 -7.90 -5.76 10.37
N ARG A 150 -7.58 -5.86 11.66
CA ARG A 150 -7.64 -7.12 12.41
C ARG A 150 -8.72 -7.05 13.47
N MET A 151 -9.54 -8.10 13.53
CA MET A 151 -10.50 -8.33 14.60
C MET A 151 -10.07 -9.59 15.36
N ASN A 152 -9.76 -9.47 16.65
CA ASN A 152 -9.21 -10.59 17.44
C ASN A 152 -8.00 -11.27 16.76
N GLY A 153 -7.12 -10.48 16.15
CA GLY A 153 -5.95 -10.97 15.41
C GLY A 153 -6.23 -11.45 13.98
N VAL A 154 -7.48 -11.65 13.60
CA VAL A 154 -7.87 -12.16 12.27
C VAL A 154 -8.01 -11.01 11.27
N PRO A 155 -7.27 -11.02 10.15
CA PRO A 155 -7.34 -9.95 9.17
C PRO A 155 -8.62 -9.98 8.32
N ARG A 156 -9.17 -8.79 8.07
CA ARG A 156 -10.39 -8.54 7.30
C ARG A 156 -10.25 -7.28 6.47
N TYR A 157 -11.13 -7.10 5.50
CA TYR A 157 -11.34 -5.85 4.79
C TYR A 157 -12.76 -5.35 5.04
N ARG A 158 -12.91 -4.05 5.28
CA ARG A 158 -14.20 -3.38 5.21
C ARG A 158 -14.13 -2.21 4.23
N ILE A 159 -15.09 -2.14 3.32
CA ILE A 159 -15.13 -1.16 2.25
C ILE A 159 -16.25 -0.18 2.52
N TYR A 160 -15.97 1.11 2.37
CA TYR A 160 -16.90 2.21 2.60
C TYR A 160 -16.97 3.11 1.37
N ASP A 161 -18.09 3.82 1.25
CA ASP A 161 -18.13 5.06 0.48
C ASP A 161 -17.19 6.09 1.14
N LEU A 162 -16.37 6.77 0.33
CA LEU A 162 -15.31 7.64 0.83
C LEU A 162 -15.86 8.94 1.44
N ASP A 163 -16.89 9.53 0.85
CA ASP A 163 -17.45 10.79 1.34
C ASP A 163 -18.20 10.57 2.67
N THR A 164 -18.97 9.47 2.75
CA THR A 164 -19.62 9.02 3.98
C THR A 164 -18.60 8.73 5.09
N PHE A 165 -17.50 8.03 4.75
CA PHE A 165 -16.41 7.75 5.67
C PHE A 165 -15.71 9.04 6.17
N VAL A 166 -15.51 10.02 5.28
CA VAL A 166 -14.93 11.31 5.63
C VAL A 166 -15.83 12.10 6.58
N ALA A 167 -17.15 12.02 6.37
CA ALA A 167 -18.18 12.64 7.21
C ALA A 167 -18.33 11.97 8.60
N GLY A 168 -17.69 10.80 8.80
CA GLY A 168 -17.67 10.11 10.08
C GLY A 168 -18.79 9.09 10.28
N ASP A 169 -19.55 8.76 9.23
CA ASP A 169 -20.46 7.61 9.28
C ASP A 169 -19.71 6.33 8.90
N TYR A 170 -19.56 5.45 9.88
CA TYR A 170 -18.91 4.15 9.74
C TYR A 170 -19.88 2.98 9.89
N THR A 171 -21.19 3.25 9.98
CA THR A 171 -22.24 2.24 10.18
C THR A 171 -22.62 1.59 8.86
N THR A 172 -22.70 2.38 7.79
CA THR A 172 -22.98 1.91 6.44
C THR A 172 -21.67 1.54 5.73
N HIS A 173 -21.56 0.29 5.29
CA HIS A 173 -20.40 -0.21 4.53
C HIS A 173 -20.87 -0.94 3.28
N VAL A 174 -20.05 -0.87 2.24
CA VAL A 174 -20.28 -1.51 0.93
C VAL A 174 -20.04 -3.02 1.03
N ALA A 175 -19.02 -3.43 1.77
CA ALA A 175 -18.67 -4.84 1.97
C ALA A 175 -17.84 -5.02 3.25
N ASP A 176 -17.93 -6.21 3.85
CA ASP A 176 -17.10 -6.68 4.96
C ASP A 176 -16.76 -8.15 4.74
N LEU A 177 -15.48 -8.44 4.51
CA LEU A 177 -15.02 -9.75 4.07
C LEU A 177 -13.71 -10.17 4.75
N ALA A 178 -13.54 -11.47 4.93
CA ALA A 178 -12.30 -12.02 5.46
C ALA A 178 -11.16 -11.85 4.44
N GLN A 179 -9.95 -11.56 4.92
CA GLN A 179 -8.78 -11.64 4.05
C GLN A 179 -8.45 -13.11 3.78
N THR A 180 -8.61 -13.55 2.54
CA THR A 180 -8.31 -14.92 2.11
C THR A 180 -7.38 -14.92 0.89
N GLY A 181 -6.76 -16.07 0.61
CA GLY A 181 -6.08 -16.32 -0.66
C GLY A 181 -4.93 -15.38 -1.03
N THR A 182 -4.26 -14.74 -0.07
CA THR A 182 -3.05 -13.95 -0.32
C THR A 182 -1.98 -14.73 -1.07
N HIS A 183 -1.72 -15.94 -0.60
CA HIS A 183 -0.62 -16.79 -1.06
C HIS A 183 -1.03 -18.27 -0.97
N PRO A 184 -0.50 -19.18 -1.82
CA PRO A 184 -0.76 -20.62 -1.71
C PRO A 184 -0.33 -21.21 -0.36
N ASP A 185 0.82 -20.75 0.14
CA ASP A 185 1.27 -21.00 1.50
C ASP A 185 0.76 -19.87 2.43
N PRO A 186 -0.11 -20.16 3.41
CA PRO A 186 -0.70 -19.16 4.30
C PRO A 186 0.30 -18.56 5.31
N THR A 187 1.49 -19.13 5.45
CA THR A 187 2.54 -18.62 6.36
C THR A 187 3.33 -17.48 5.73
N VAL A 188 3.30 -17.34 4.40
CA VAL A 188 4.00 -16.27 3.68
C VAL A 188 3.36 -14.92 3.98
N PRO A 189 4.17 -13.89 4.32
CA PRO A 189 3.66 -12.62 4.80
C PRO A 189 2.91 -11.85 3.72
N PHE A 190 1.88 -11.14 4.17
CA PHE A 190 1.18 -10.13 3.40
C PHE A 190 1.98 -8.83 3.35
N GLN A 191 2.09 -8.24 2.17
CA GLN A 191 2.99 -7.11 1.90
C GLN A 191 2.29 -5.88 1.30
N GLY A 192 0.95 -5.90 1.20
CA GLY A 192 0.19 -4.74 0.74
C GLY A 192 -1.02 -5.10 -0.12
N TYR A 193 -1.86 -4.12 -0.39
CA TYR A 193 -3.05 -4.31 -1.21
C TYR A 193 -3.50 -2.99 -1.86
N ALA A 194 -4.35 -3.12 -2.88
CA ALA A 194 -4.99 -1.98 -3.53
C ALA A 194 -6.47 -2.27 -3.82
N LEU A 195 -7.35 -1.32 -3.52
CA LEU A 195 -8.75 -1.34 -3.96
C LEU A 195 -8.86 -0.71 -5.35
N HIS A 196 -9.49 -1.39 -6.30
CA HIS A 196 -9.83 -0.80 -7.60
C HIS A 196 -11.10 -1.41 -8.20
N GLY A 197 -12.10 -0.55 -8.48
CA GLY A 197 -13.42 -1.03 -8.87
C GLY A 197 -13.99 -1.93 -7.78
N ASP A 198 -14.61 -3.04 -8.18
CA ASP A 198 -15.18 -4.04 -7.27
C ASP A 198 -14.17 -5.12 -6.86
N HIS A 199 -12.88 -4.81 -6.93
CA HIS A 199 -11.81 -5.77 -6.68
C HIS A 199 -10.77 -5.27 -5.67
N LEU A 200 -10.31 -6.20 -4.83
CA LEU A 200 -9.15 -6.02 -3.95
C LEU A 200 -7.98 -6.85 -4.48
N TYR A 201 -6.87 -6.19 -4.78
CA TYR A 201 -5.63 -6.84 -5.20
C TYR A 201 -4.67 -6.92 -4.02
N GLN A 202 -4.06 -8.07 -3.80
CA GLN A 202 -3.21 -8.33 -2.65
C GLN A 202 -1.83 -8.80 -3.09
N LEU A 203 -0.79 -8.41 -2.35
CA LEU A 203 0.59 -8.83 -2.52
C LEU A 203 1.03 -9.62 -1.30
N ALA A 204 1.70 -10.73 -1.54
CA ALA A 204 2.32 -11.53 -0.49
C ALA A 204 3.61 -12.16 -1.02
N GLY A 205 4.60 -12.33 -0.16
CA GLY A 205 5.91 -12.89 -0.51
C GLY A 205 6.96 -12.54 0.52
N THR A 206 8.02 -13.34 0.58
CA THR A 206 9.17 -13.10 1.46
C THR A 206 10.28 -12.36 0.71
N PRO A 207 11.23 -11.70 1.43
CA PRO A 207 12.49 -11.31 0.82
C PRO A 207 13.23 -12.52 0.24
N TYR A 208 14.12 -12.28 -0.71
CA TYR A 208 15.10 -13.31 -1.08
C TYR A 208 15.93 -13.75 0.12
N ASP A 209 16.07 -15.06 0.23
CA ASP A 209 16.79 -15.75 1.28
C ASP A 209 17.50 -16.98 0.67
N PRO A 210 18.80 -17.22 0.94
CA PRO A 210 19.55 -18.31 0.31
C PRO A 210 18.96 -19.71 0.51
N GLU A 211 18.22 -19.94 1.59
CA GLU A 211 17.72 -21.26 1.97
C GLU A 211 16.25 -21.44 1.59
N THR A 212 15.42 -20.45 1.91
CA THR A 212 13.96 -20.55 1.84
C THR A 212 13.35 -19.89 0.61
N ASN A 213 14.00 -18.87 0.05
CA ASN A 213 13.53 -18.14 -1.12
C ASN A 213 14.70 -17.69 -2.03
N PRO A 214 15.50 -18.64 -2.56
CA PRO A 214 16.75 -18.30 -3.24
C PRO A 214 16.50 -17.54 -4.55
N PRO A 215 17.39 -16.60 -4.95
CA PRO A 215 17.25 -15.86 -6.21
C PRO A 215 17.08 -16.75 -7.46
N ALA A 216 17.76 -17.91 -7.50
CA ALA A 216 17.62 -18.88 -8.60
C ALA A 216 16.19 -19.43 -8.73
N GLY A 217 15.45 -19.48 -7.62
CA GLY A 217 14.04 -19.83 -7.58
C GLY A 217 13.12 -18.73 -8.10
N ARG A 218 13.62 -17.51 -8.37
CA ARG A 218 12.88 -16.34 -8.90
C ARG A 218 11.80 -15.76 -8.00
N GLY A 219 11.76 -16.16 -6.72
CA GLY A 219 10.90 -15.54 -5.71
C GLY A 219 9.52 -16.14 -5.57
N ASP A 220 9.01 -16.17 -4.35
CA ASP A 220 7.69 -16.69 -3.97
C ASP A 220 6.54 -15.67 -4.10
N THR A 221 6.79 -14.44 -4.56
CA THR A 221 5.76 -13.39 -4.55
C THR A 221 4.53 -13.76 -5.38
N HIS A 222 3.35 -13.60 -4.79
CA HIS A 222 2.06 -13.76 -5.44
C HIS A 222 1.26 -12.47 -5.42
N VAL A 223 0.48 -12.29 -6.50
CA VAL A 223 -0.62 -11.34 -6.56
C VAL A 223 -1.92 -12.14 -6.56
N SER A 224 -2.87 -11.74 -5.72
CA SER A 224 -4.24 -12.27 -5.75
C SER A 224 -5.27 -11.16 -5.90
N CYS A 225 -6.46 -11.53 -6.33
CA CYS A 225 -7.58 -10.65 -6.56
C CYS A 225 -8.83 -11.26 -5.92
N LEU A 226 -9.52 -10.49 -5.09
CA LEU A 226 -10.82 -10.83 -4.53
C LEU A 226 -11.90 -9.96 -5.17
N ASP A 227 -13.08 -10.54 -5.42
CA ASP A 227 -14.29 -9.76 -5.70
C ASP A 227 -14.87 -9.28 -4.36
N ILE A 228 -15.05 -7.97 -4.18
CA ILE A 228 -15.50 -7.42 -2.89
C ILE A 228 -16.96 -7.76 -2.57
N ARG A 229 -17.75 -8.13 -3.57
CA ARG A 229 -19.18 -8.43 -3.43
C ARG A 229 -19.40 -9.83 -2.88
N THR A 230 -18.53 -10.77 -3.24
CA THR A 230 -18.62 -12.17 -2.82
C THR A 230 -17.56 -12.56 -1.79
N GLY A 231 -16.45 -11.84 -1.72
CA GLY A 231 -15.27 -12.20 -0.93
C GLY A 231 -14.44 -13.34 -1.54
N GLU A 232 -14.79 -13.82 -2.74
CA GLU A 232 -14.12 -14.93 -3.39
C GLU A 232 -12.82 -14.50 -4.07
N VAL A 233 -11.84 -15.39 -4.04
CA VAL A 233 -10.57 -15.22 -4.77
C VAL A 233 -10.82 -15.55 -6.24
N VAL A 234 -10.93 -14.52 -7.08
CA VAL A 234 -11.22 -14.67 -8.51
C VAL A 234 -9.97 -14.95 -9.35
N GLN A 235 -8.79 -14.57 -8.86
CA GLN A 235 -7.52 -14.95 -9.49
C GLN A 235 -6.37 -14.90 -8.49
N ARG A 236 -5.40 -15.79 -8.66
CA ARG A 236 -4.11 -15.74 -7.98
C ARG A 236 -3.01 -16.19 -8.94
N ARG A 237 -1.90 -15.46 -8.98
CA ARG A 237 -0.74 -15.77 -9.82
C ARG A 237 0.55 -15.42 -9.10
N ARG A 238 1.54 -16.31 -9.21
CA ARG A 238 2.93 -15.99 -8.88
C ARG A 238 3.43 -14.94 -9.86
N THR A 239 4.23 -13.99 -9.38
CA THR A 239 4.87 -12.98 -10.22
C THR A 239 6.38 -13.04 -10.10
N GLU A 240 7.05 -13.05 -11.26
CA GLU A 240 8.51 -12.91 -11.36
C GLU A 240 8.95 -11.45 -11.49
N ALA A 241 8.06 -10.48 -11.30
CA ALA A 241 8.42 -9.06 -11.29
C ALA A 241 9.63 -8.84 -10.36
N GLY A 242 10.66 -8.16 -10.86
CA GLY A 242 11.87 -7.91 -10.07
C GLY A 242 12.78 -9.12 -9.83
N TYR A 243 12.63 -10.25 -10.53
CA TYR A 243 13.44 -11.45 -10.26
C TYR A 243 14.96 -11.23 -10.39
N SER A 244 15.39 -10.20 -11.12
CA SER A 244 16.79 -9.84 -11.33
C SER A 244 17.34 -8.86 -10.28
N LEU A 245 16.57 -8.55 -9.24
CA LEU A 245 17.05 -7.78 -8.11
C LEU A 245 18.00 -8.62 -7.24
N ASP A 246 18.99 -7.97 -6.66
CA ASP A 246 20.03 -8.54 -5.80
C ASP A 246 19.48 -8.92 -4.42
N HIS A 247 18.63 -8.05 -3.89
CA HIS A 247 17.69 -8.35 -2.82
C HIS A 247 16.30 -8.06 -3.39
N ARG A 248 15.30 -8.88 -3.06
CA ARG A 248 13.96 -8.74 -3.59
C ARG A 248 12.94 -8.97 -2.50
N GLU A 249 12.40 -7.90 -1.94
CA GLU A 249 11.33 -7.94 -0.96
C GLU A 249 10.11 -7.19 -1.52
N PRO A 250 8.95 -7.84 -1.69
CA PRO A 250 7.74 -7.17 -2.15
C PRO A 250 7.21 -6.22 -1.08
N GLU A 251 6.87 -4.99 -1.45
CA GLU A 251 6.48 -3.93 -0.52
C GLU A 251 5.46 -2.97 -1.18
N GLY A 252 4.19 -3.11 -0.81
CA GLY A 252 3.10 -2.25 -1.24
C GLY A 252 2.52 -2.55 -2.62
N MET A 253 1.26 -2.16 -2.79
CA MET A 253 0.55 -2.14 -4.08
C MET A 253 -0.23 -0.84 -4.24
N ALA A 254 -0.40 -0.41 -5.49
CA ALA A 254 -1.29 0.70 -5.82
C ALA A 254 -1.82 0.56 -7.25
N VAL A 255 -2.87 1.28 -7.57
CA VAL A 255 -3.35 1.42 -8.95
C VAL A 255 -3.09 2.84 -9.44
N CYS A 256 -2.45 2.96 -10.60
CA CYS A 256 -2.34 4.20 -11.37
C CYS A 256 -3.25 4.07 -12.59
N ARG A 257 -4.17 5.01 -12.86
CA ARG A 257 -5.15 4.92 -13.95
C ARG A 257 -4.72 5.67 -15.21
N THR A 258 -3.81 6.64 -15.09
CA THR A 258 -3.35 7.45 -16.24
C THR A 258 -1.88 7.18 -16.61
N PRO A 259 -1.52 7.18 -17.91
CA PRO A 259 -2.42 7.31 -19.07
C PRO A 259 -3.23 6.04 -19.36
N GLN A 260 -2.84 4.91 -18.77
CA GLN A 260 -3.55 3.65 -18.82
C GLN A 260 -3.52 3.01 -17.44
N ALA A 261 -4.54 2.22 -17.12
CA ALA A 261 -4.63 1.54 -15.84
C ALA A 261 -3.48 0.52 -15.67
N ARG A 262 -2.81 0.62 -14.53
CA ARG A 262 -1.65 -0.20 -14.12
C ARG A 262 -1.85 -0.67 -12.69
N LEU A 263 -1.73 -1.98 -12.48
CA LEU A 263 -1.64 -2.55 -11.14
C LEU A 263 -0.17 -2.60 -10.74
N CYS A 264 0.24 -1.65 -9.91
CA CYS A 264 1.63 -1.45 -9.52
C CYS A 264 1.99 -2.26 -8.27
N MET A 265 3.20 -2.81 -8.25
CA MET A 265 3.81 -3.55 -7.14
C MET A 265 5.18 -2.96 -6.85
N GLY A 266 5.46 -2.70 -5.58
CA GLY A 266 6.74 -2.21 -5.11
C GLY A 266 7.67 -3.35 -4.73
N PHE A 267 8.97 -3.16 -4.94
CA PHE A 267 10.00 -4.10 -4.49
C PHE A 267 11.22 -3.34 -3.94
N ALA A 268 11.72 -3.80 -2.80
CA ALA A 268 12.98 -3.34 -2.25
C ALA A 268 14.17 -4.16 -2.77
N SER A 269 15.33 -3.52 -2.83
CA SER A 269 16.60 -4.09 -3.29
C SER A 269 17.81 -3.38 -2.67
N GLY A 270 19.03 -3.81 -3.01
CA GLY A 270 20.26 -3.28 -2.41
C GLY A 270 20.50 -3.75 -0.98
N ALA A 271 21.64 -3.39 -0.39
CA ALA A 271 22.02 -3.79 0.95
C ALA A 271 21.26 -3.01 2.05
N VAL A 272 21.20 -3.56 3.26
CA VAL A 272 20.71 -2.84 4.44
C VAL A 272 21.53 -1.56 4.61
N GLY A 273 20.86 -0.42 4.87
CA GLY A 273 21.50 0.89 4.94
C GLY A 273 21.65 1.61 3.59
N ALA A 274 21.47 0.90 2.47
CA ALA A 274 21.56 1.42 1.11
C ALA A 274 20.41 0.86 0.24
N ARG A 275 19.21 0.76 0.84
CA ARG A 275 18.04 0.19 0.18
C ARG A 275 17.60 1.05 -0.99
N LYS A 276 17.17 0.37 -2.05
CA LYS A 276 16.63 0.96 -3.28
C LYS A 276 15.24 0.41 -3.52
N PHE A 277 14.38 1.18 -4.17
CA PHE A 277 13.05 0.72 -4.55
C PHE A 277 12.91 0.58 -6.06
N SER A 278 12.02 -0.33 -6.47
CA SER A 278 11.57 -0.50 -7.84
C SER A 278 10.06 -0.60 -7.86
N VAL A 279 9.44 -0.13 -8.95
CA VAL A 279 8.01 -0.29 -9.19
C VAL A 279 7.84 -1.05 -10.50
N TYR A 280 7.13 -2.16 -10.42
CA TYR A 280 6.68 -2.95 -11.55
C TYR A 280 5.17 -2.80 -11.68
N TYR A 281 4.61 -3.05 -12.86
CA TYR A 281 3.16 -3.06 -13.03
C TYR A 281 2.69 -4.16 -13.97
N LYS A 282 1.44 -4.59 -13.76
CA LYS A 282 0.68 -5.32 -14.79
C LYS A 282 -0.14 -4.31 -15.58
N PRO A 283 0.01 -4.23 -16.91
CA PRO A 283 -0.85 -3.38 -17.72
C PRO A 283 -2.28 -3.92 -17.69
N ARG A 284 -3.26 -3.04 -17.83
CA ARG A 284 -4.61 -3.46 -18.21
C ARG A 284 -4.57 -3.92 -19.67
N ALA A 285 -4.93 -5.18 -19.90
CA ALA A 285 -5.10 -5.73 -21.25
C ALA A 285 -6.34 -5.13 -21.92
#